data_AF-A0A956WJW7-F1
#
_entry.id   AF-A0A956WJW7-F1
#
_cell.length_a   1.000
_cell.length_b   1.000
_cell.length_c   1.000
_cell.angle_alpha   90.00
_cell.angle_beta   90.00
_cell.angle_gamma   90.00
#
_symmetry.space_group_name_H-M   'P 1'
#
loop_
_entity.id
_entity.type
_entity.pdbx_description
1 polymer ?
#
loop_
_entity_poly.entity_id
_entity_poly.type
_entity_poly.pdbx_seq_one_letter_code
_entity_poly.pdbx_strand_id
1 'polypeptide(L)' 'IEPDDGVAAIGSGAPYATAAAKALLAHTDLPAREIAERAMEIAADLCIFTNNRFTIEEVGGIEQGDDVEADDAPELGSE' A
#
# COMPACT_ATOMS: atom_id res chain seq x y z
N ILE A 1 -3.88 -3.69 -14.90
CA ILE A 1 -4.85 -3.10 -13.97
C ILE A 1 -4.02 -2.60 -12.81
N GLU A 2 -3.92 -1.30 -12.68
CA GLU A 2 -3.21 -0.65 -11.59
C GLU A 2 -4.19 -0.50 -10.42
N PRO A 3 -3.81 -0.87 -9.18
CA PRO A 3 -4.68 -0.71 -8.03
C PRO A 3 -4.80 0.77 -7.67
N ASP A 4 -6.02 1.29 -7.55
CA ASP A 4 -6.29 2.69 -7.23
C ASP A 4 -5.65 3.14 -5.91
N ASP A 5 -5.46 2.23 -4.96
CA ASP A 5 -4.95 2.52 -3.61
C ASP A 5 -3.51 2.01 -3.39
N GLY A 6 -2.77 1.70 -4.44
CA GLY A 6 -1.40 1.16 -4.34
C GLY A 6 -1.30 -0.24 -3.72
N VAL A 7 -2.43 -0.88 -3.39
CA VAL A 7 -2.52 -2.20 -2.77
C VAL A 7 -3.30 -3.15 -3.68
N ALA A 8 -2.71 -4.30 -3.97
CA ALA A 8 -3.40 -5.41 -4.62
C ALA A 8 -3.14 -6.71 -3.85
N ALA A 9 -4.18 -7.53 -3.68
CA ALA A 9 -4.07 -8.89 -3.15
C ALA A 9 -4.90 -9.85 -4.01
N ILE A 10 -4.49 -11.11 -4.06
CA ILE A 10 -5.18 -12.17 -4.80
C ILE A 10 -5.35 -13.43 -3.92
N GLY A 11 -6.29 -14.29 -4.31
CA GLY A 11 -6.62 -15.51 -3.58
C GLY A 11 -7.74 -15.34 -2.56
N SER A 12 -8.00 -16.39 -1.78
CA SER A 12 -9.13 -16.44 -0.83
C SER A 12 -8.97 -15.52 0.38
N GLY A 13 -7.74 -15.13 0.72
CA GLY A 13 -7.45 -14.17 1.78
C GLY A 13 -7.44 -12.71 1.32
N ALA A 14 -7.61 -12.45 0.01
CA ALA A 14 -7.47 -11.12 -0.57
C ALA A 14 -8.36 -10.05 0.08
N PRO A 15 -9.65 -10.28 0.37
CA PRO A 15 -10.49 -9.25 0.98
C PRO A 15 -9.97 -8.78 2.34
N TYR A 16 -9.43 -9.70 3.15
CA TYR A 16 -8.88 -9.40 4.48
C TYR A 16 -7.53 -8.69 4.38
N ALA A 17 -6.62 -9.21 3.53
CA ALA A 17 -5.32 -8.61 3.30
C ALA A 17 -5.44 -7.20 2.73
N THR A 18 -6.28 -6.98 1.73
CA THR A 18 -6.50 -5.66 1.13
C THR A 18 -7.11 -4.68 2.12
N ALA A 19 -8.11 -5.10 2.91
CA ALA A 19 -8.72 -4.22 3.92
C ALA A 19 -7.70 -3.80 5.00
N ALA A 20 -6.93 -4.76 5.53
CA ALA A 20 -5.90 -4.50 6.52
C ALA A 20 -4.78 -3.61 5.97
N ALA A 21 -4.26 -3.93 4.78
CA ALA A 21 -3.19 -3.15 4.15
C ALA A 21 -3.62 -1.70 3.87
N LYS A 22 -4.85 -1.47 3.38
CA LYS A 22 -5.38 -0.12 3.18
C LYS A 22 -5.50 0.66 4.49
N ALA A 23 -5.98 0.03 5.56
CA ALA A 23 -6.07 0.68 6.87
C ALA A 23 -4.70 1.04 7.44
N LEU A 24 -3.71 0.15 7.30
CA LEU A 24 -2.34 0.39 7.74
C LEU A 24 -1.69 1.51 6.91
N LEU A 25 -1.83 1.48 5.59
CA LEU A 25 -1.29 2.50 4.69
C LEU A 25 -1.86 3.90 4.98
N ALA A 26 -3.14 3.99 5.35
CA ALA A 26 -3.81 5.27 5.62
C ALA A 26 -3.54 5.86 7.02
N HIS A 27 -3.07 5.04 7.97
CA HIS A 27 -3.06 5.42 9.39
C HIS A 27 -1.74 5.14 10.10
N THR A 28 -0.71 4.73 9.38
CA THR A 28 0.61 4.43 9.94
C THR A 28 1.73 4.81 8.97
N ASP A 29 2.92 5.04 9.51
CA ASP A 29 4.15 5.31 8.72
C ASP A 29 4.98 4.03 8.51
N LEU A 30 4.32 2.88 8.44
CA LEU A 30 4.99 1.59 8.32
C LEU A 30 5.60 1.41 6.91
N PRO A 31 6.80 0.80 6.80
CA PRO A 31 7.35 0.49 5.49
C PRO A 31 6.48 -0.56 4.77
N ALA A 32 6.49 -0.54 3.43
CA ALA A 32 5.65 -1.41 2.61
C ALA A 32 5.76 -2.90 2.96
N ARG A 33 6.98 -3.38 3.27
CA ARG A 33 7.25 -4.74 3.74
C ARG A 33 6.42 -5.07 5.00
N GLU A 34 6.44 -4.19 5.98
CA GLU A 34 5.73 -4.36 7.25
C GLU A 34 4.21 -4.28 7.09
N ILE A 35 3.72 -3.42 6.19
CA ILE A 35 2.29 -3.36 5.85
C ILE A 35 1.85 -4.70 5.24
N ALA A 36 2.61 -5.23 4.28
CA ALA A 36 2.31 -6.49 3.62
C ALA A 36 2.32 -7.67 4.60
N GLU A 37 3.30 -7.72 5.49
CA GLU A 37 3.42 -8.77 6.52
C GLU A 37 2.21 -8.76 7.46
N ARG A 38 1.90 -7.62 8.09
CA ARG A 38 0.77 -7.50 9.03
C ARG A 38 -0.58 -7.77 8.37
N ALA A 39 -0.77 -7.33 7.13
CA ALA A 39 -1.97 -7.62 6.37
C ALA A 39 -2.15 -9.13 6.10
N MET A 40 -1.05 -9.82 5.79
CA MET A 40 -1.05 -11.26 5.57
C MET A 40 -1.26 -12.05 6.87
N GLU A 41 -0.74 -11.59 8.01
CA GLU A 41 -1.04 -12.16 9.34
C GLU A 41 -2.55 -12.15 9.62
N ILE A 42 -3.21 -11.01 9.42
CA ILE A 42 -4.67 -10.88 9.57
C ILE A 42 -5.40 -11.83 8.60
N ALA A 43 -4.93 -11.95 7.37
CA ALA A 43 -5.53 -12.86 6.40
C ALA A 43 -5.37 -14.34 6.82
N ALA A 44 -4.25 -14.72 7.44
CA ALA A 44 -4.03 -16.07 7.95
C ALA A 44 -4.92 -16.41 9.16
N ASP A 45 -5.25 -15.43 9.98
CA ASP A 45 -6.16 -15.63 11.12
C ASP A 45 -7.63 -15.79 10.69
N LEU A 46 -8.02 -15.14 9.58
CA LEU A 46 -9.42 -15.09 9.12
C LEU A 46 -9.75 -16.06 7.98
N CYS A 47 -8.78 -16.41 7.13
CA CYS A 47 -8.99 -17.24 5.96
C CYS A 47 -8.47 -18.66 6.18
N ILE A 48 -9.36 -19.66 6.15
CA ILE A 48 -9.01 -21.08 6.33
C ILE A 48 -7.99 -21.64 5.32
N PHE A 49 -7.81 -20.95 4.19
CA PHE A 49 -6.90 -21.34 3.11
C PHE A 49 -5.59 -20.54 3.12
N THR A 50 -5.43 -19.58 4.04
CA THR A 50 -4.22 -18.81 4.24
C THR A 50 -3.60 -19.24 5.56
N ASN A 51 -2.28 -19.42 5.60
CA ASN A 51 -1.55 -19.82 6.80
C ASN A 51 -0.52 -18.74 7.17
N ASN A 52 0.15 -18.90 8.30
CA ASN A 52 1.10 -17.93 8.86
C ASN A 52 2.57 -18.14 8.43
N ARG A 53 2.80 -18.75 7.27
CA ARG A 53 4.14 -18.97 6.71
C ARG A 53 4.29 -18.18 5.42
N PHE A 54 4.88 -17.00 5.53
CA PHE A 54 5.02 -16.06 4.41
C PHE A 54 6.44 -16.04 3.86
N THR A 55 6.55 -15.87 2.55
CA THR A 55 7.77 -15.43 1.87
C THR A 55 7.51 -14.01 1.39
N ILE A 56 8.36 -13.07 1.78
CA ILE A 56 8.19 -11.66 1.45
C ILE A 56 9.42 -11.22 0.66
N GLU A 57 9.16 -10.78 -0.57
CA GLU A 57 10.15 -10.24 -1.48
C GLU A 57 9.94 -8.74 -1.60
N GLU A 58 11.03 -7.97 -1.57
CA GLU A 58 11.00 -6.52 -1.70
C GLU A 58 11.95 -6.08 -2.80
N VAL A 59 11.51 -5.12 -3.61
CA VAL A 59 12.37 -4.47 -4.60
C VAL A 59 12.75 -3.12 -4.00
N GLY A 60 14.04 -2.90 -3.78
CA GLY A 60 14.54 -1.60 -3.32
C GLY A 60 14.05 -0.50 -4.26
N GLY A 61 13.32 0.47 -3.72
CA GLY A 61 12.72 1.53 -4.52
C GLY A 61 13.79 2.43 -5.16
N ILE A 62 13.62 2.72 -6.45
CA ILE A 62 13.93 4.06 -6.95
C ILE A 62 12.95 5.01 -6.25
N GLU A 63 13.48 6.05 -5.60
CA GLU A 63 12.70 7.10 -4.94
C GLU A 63 11.63 7.59 -5.92
N GLN A 64 10.38 7.21 -5.70
CA GLN A 64 9.25 7.78 -6.43
C GLN A 64 9.18 9.23 -5.97
N GLY A 65 9.57 10.14 -6.86
CA GLY A 65 9.55 11.57 -6.60
C GLY A 65 8.18 11.99 -6.11
N ASP A 66 8.17 12.66 -4.95
CA ASP A 66 7.10 13.54 -4.54
C ASP A 66 6.57 14.28 -5.77
N ASP A 67 5.26 14.18 -5.97
CA ASP A 67 4.53 15.05 -6.87
C ASP A 67 5.00 16.48 -6.65
N VAL A 68 5.65 17.03 -7.68
CA VAL A 68 6.04 18.43 -7.77
C VAL A 68 4.82 19.27 -7.42
N GLU A 69 4.97 20.13 -6.42
CA GLU A 69 3.96 21.10 -6.02
C GLU A 69 3.30 21.75 -7.23
N ALA A 70 2.02 21.48 -7.43
CA ALA A 70 1.18 22.23 -8.34
C ALA A 70 0.50 23.36 -7.56
N ASP A 71 1.27 24.35 -7.07
CA ASP A 71 0.72 25.69 -6.76
C ASP A 71 1.75 26.84 -6.77
N ASP A 72 2.80 26.77 -7.60
CA ASP A 72 3.53 27.98 -8.02
C ASP A 72 2.96 28.46 -9.37
N ALA A 73 1.70 28.88 -9.35
CA ALA A 73 1.11 29.59 -10.49
C ALA A 73 1.83 30.96 -10.61
N PRO A 74 2.44 31.29 -11.76
CA PRO A 74 3.04 32.61 -11.93
C PRO A 74 1.90 33.65 -11.93
N GLU A 75 1.94 34.59 -10.99
CA GLU A 75 1.11 35.79 -11.05
C GLU A 75 1.40 36.52 -12.36
N LEU A 76 0.48 36.39 -13.32
CA LEU A 76 0.44 37.21 -14.51
C LEU A 76 0.00 38.61 -14.08
N GLY A 77 0.97 39.51 -13.92
CA GLY A 77 0.71 40.93 -13.84
C GLY A 77 0.15 41.47 -15.15
N SER A 78 -0.94 42.24 -15.06
CA SER A 78 -1.15 43.42 -15.91
C SER A 78 -2.26 44.27 -15.31
N GLU A 79 -1.89 45.28 -14.54
CA GLU A 79 -2.57 46.59 -14.41
C GLU A 79 -1.57 47.61 -13.86
#